data_AF-A0A660SY54-F1
#
_entry.id   AF-A0A660SY54-F1
#
_cell.length_a   1.000
_cell.length_b   1.000
_cell.length_c   1.000
_cell.angle_alpha   90.00
_cell.angle_beta   90.00
_cell.angle_gamma   90.00
#
_symmetry.space_group_name_H-M   'P 1'
#
loop_
_entity.id
_entity.type
_entity.pdbx_description
1 polymer ?
#
loop_
_entity_poly.entity_id
_entity_poly.type
_entity_poly.pdbx_seq_one_letter_code
_entity_poly.pdbx_strand_id
1 'polypeptide(L)'
;MAVEPTDEMKKEDPFVVMTNGYKLLTVDKKALKNNPPDIEGIRLTERIASEEIRKMYTYNMVHAVYAYLGKLKNYTTVMESINDKAVQSAALGALEEVSRALQKEYNFTEQEMNRWNQEVLENMANPILRDTINRVGGDPKRKLQNKDRLIGPAMLCRKNGIMPYYLTIAIACGYMFTNPEDSSSVEIQDYLKTYDIKNAVRRYSDIHYEVDLIQQISEKFIKLKKHGLDWIKKEEPVINAVKNAYERGFSNELNIRGCAQCAIRALGEATGKVEKGLFQAASGLSGGIAIIGDGSCGGYTGGVLYMGSYAGRRLDYLDDGDKIAQYKSYEMSQKLHDRFMETYWSVTCSEIHKQIFGKAYSLRTKAVRNDFEEAGGHLDKCTTVIAMASSWVMELLMEEGFILK
;
A
#
# COMPACT_ATOMS: atom_id res chain seq x y z
N MET A 1 -9.95 8.52 -24.37
CA MET A 1 -10.98 7.48 -24.57
C MET A 1 -11.92 8.01 -25.64
N ALA A 2 -12.07 7.29 -26.74
CA ALA A 2 -13.12 7.57 -27.71
C ALA A 2 -14.34 6.74 -27.30
N VAL A 3 -15.50 7.40 -27.24
CA VAL A 3 -16.78 6.71 -27.03
C VAL A 3 -17.27 6.32 -28.41
N GLU A 4 -17.75 5.09 -28.59
CA GLU A 4 -18.29 4.67 -29.87
C GLU A 4 -19.58 5.46 -30.15
N PRO A 5 -19.66 6.24 -31.25
CA PRO A 5 -20.88 6.95 -31.60
C PRO A 5 -22.01 5.97 -31.91
N THR A 6 -23.25 6.35 -31.60
CA THR A 6 -24.41 5.52 -31.93
C THR A 6 -24.64 5.45 -33.44
N ASP A 7 -25.36 4.43 -33.91
CA ASP A 7 -25.70 4.30 -35.33
C ASP A 7 -26.51 5.50 -35.86
N GLU A 8 -27.30 6.13 -35.00
CA GLU A 8 -28.04 7.37 -35.31
C GLU A 8 -27.08 8.53 -35.54
N MET A 9 -26.09 8.72 -34.65
CA MET A 9 -25.07 9.76 -34.80
C MET A 9 -24.24 9.55 -36.07
N LYS A 10 -23.88 8.30 -36.39
CA LYS A 10 -23.13 7.95 -37.61
C LYS A 10 -23.96 8.15 -38.89
N LYS A 11 -25.28 8.00 -38.82
CA LYS A 11 -26.18 8.31 -39.95
C LYS A 11 -26.30 9.81 -40.18
N GLU A 12 -26.28 10.61 -39.12
CA GLU A 12 -26.30 12.07 -39.19
C GLU A 12 -24.97 12.63 -39.70
N ASP A 13 -23.85 12.16 -39.15
CA ASP A 13 -22.50 12.49 -39.58
C ASP A 13 -21.59 11.25 -39.55
N PRO A 14 -21.17 10.72 -40.72
CA PRO A 14 -20.29 9.55 -40.78
C PRO A 14 -18.88 9.81 -40.23
N PHE A 15 -18.49 11.07 -40.02
CA PHE A 15 -17.20 11.46 -39.43
C PHE A 15 -17.27 11.79 -37.93
N VAL A 16 -18.42 11.58 -37.30
CA VAL A 16 -18.61 11.90 -35.89
C VAL A 16 -17.60 11.18 -34.99
N VAL A 17 -16.97 11.92 -34.08
CA VAL A 17 -16.08 11.39 -33.05
C VAL A 17 -16.53 11.88 -31.69
N MET A 18 -16.83 10.96 -30.79
CA MET A 18 -17.10 11.29 -29.40
C MET A 18 -15.82 11.18 -28.57
N THR A 19 -15.54 12.22 -27.78
CA THR A 19 -14.43 12.22 -26.83
C THR A 19 -14.97 12.33 -25.41
N ASN A 20 -14.11 12.05 -24.44
CA ASN A 20 -14.42 12.26 -23.03
C ASN A 20 -14.50 13.74 -22.62
N GLY A 21 -14.28 14.68 -23.54
CA GLY A 21 -14.32 16.11 -23.28
C GLY A 21 -13.05 16.68 -22.64
N TYR A 22 -11.97 15.89 -22.48
CA TYR A 22 -10.71 16.39 -21.94
C TYR A 22 -10.00 17.27 -22.98
N LYS A 23 -9.78 18.55 -22.66
CA LYS A 23 -9.36 19.58 -23.63
C LYS A 23 -7.85 19.84 -23.66
N LEU A 24 -7.09 19.32 -22.70
CA LEU A 24 -5.69 19.68 -22.51
C LEU A 24 -4.73 18.59 -23.00
N LEU A 25 -3.81 18.95 -23.89
CA LEU A 25 -2.66 18.14 -24.28
C LEU A 25 -1.42 18.69 -23.57
N THR A 26 -0.82 17.90 -22.68
CA THR A 26 0.43 18.28 -22.03
C THR A 26 1.62 17.96 -22.92
N VAL A 27 2.51 18.93 -23.15
CA VAL A 27 3.66 18.80 -24.04
C VAL A 27 4.95 19.16 -23.30
N ASP A 28 6.01 18.37 -23.53
CA ASP A 28 7.33 18.65 -22.98
C ASP A 28 7.95 19.87 -23.66
N LYS A 29 8.08 20.96 -22.89
CA LYS A 29 8.69 22.21 -23.34
C LYS A 29 10.15 22.01 -23.73
N LYS A 30 10.88 21.10 -23.07
CA LYS A 30 12.32 20.87 -23.33
C LYS A 30 12.57 20.13 -24.64
N ALA A 31 11.57 19.42 -25.15
CA ALA A 31 11.65 18.70 -26.42
C ALA A 31 11.39 19.62 -27.64
N LEU A 32 10.89 20.84 -27.43
CA LEU A 32 10.53 21.75 -28.51
C LEU A 32 11.77 22.50 -29.03
N LYS A 33 11.94 22.52 -30.35
CA LYS A 33 13.02 23.27 -31.02
C LYS A 33 12.78 24.78 -31.03
N ASN A 34 11.51 25.19 -31.06
CA ASN A 34 11.05 26.58 -31.07
C ASN A 34 9.85 26.72 -30.13
N ASN A 35 9.55 27.95 -29.69
CA ASN A 35 8.30 28.21 -28.97
C ASN A 35 7.11 27.92 -29.91
N PRO A 36 6.16 27.07 -29.50
CA PRO A 36 4.98 26.82 -30.30
C PRO A 36 4.11 28.09 -30.32
N PRO A 37 3.30 28.29 -31.37
CA PRO A 37 2.24 29.31 -31.30
C PRO A 37 1.32 29.01 -30.12
N ASP A 38 0.68 30.06 -29.58
CA ASP A 38 -0.31 29.90 -28.51
C ASP A 38 -1.53 29.16 -29.08
N ILE A 39 -1.61 27.86 -28.78
CA ILE A 39 -2.67 26.97 -29.24
C ILE A 39 -3.53 26.65 -28.02
N GLU A 40 -4.80 27.03 -28.08
CA GLU A 40 -5.79 26.66 -27.08
C GLU A 40 -5.81 25.13 -26.91
N GLY A 41 -5.68 24.67 -25.67
CA GLY A 41 -5.61 23.24 -25.34
C GLY A 41 -4.20 22.66 -25.23
N ILE A 42 -3.13 23.40 -25.56
CA ILE A 42 -1.75 22.94 -25.29
C ILE A 42 -1.25 23.48 -23.95
N ARG A 43 -0.80 22.58 -23.07
CA ARG A 43 -0.16 22.92 -21.79
C ARG A 43 1.30 22.50 -21.80
N LEU A 44 2.21 23.47 -21.85
CA LEU A 44 3.65 23.21 -21.77
C LEU A 44 4.08 22.87 -20.34
N THR A 45 4.95 21.88 -20.19
CA THR A 45 5.56 21.49 -18.90
C THR A 45 7.03 21.19 -19.07
N GLU A 46 7.81 21.39 -18.02
CA GLU A 46 9.24 21.02 -17.96
C GLU A 46 9.48 19.71 -17.17
N ARG A 47 8.40 19.08 -16.69
CA ARG A 47 8.40 17.86 -15.87
C ARG A 47 7.47 16.77 -16.44
N ILE A 48 7.49 16.58 -17.77
CA ILE A 48 6.57 15.66 -18.49
C ILE A 48 6.57 14.25 -17.89
N ALA A 49 7.72 13.71 -17.51
CA ALA A 49 7.82 12.37 -16.93
C ALA A 49 7.00 12.24 -15.63
N SER A 50 7.05 13.25 -14.75
CA SER A 50 6.26 13.28 -13.52
C SER A 50 4.76 13.41 -13.81
N GLU A 51 4.38 14.15 -14.86
CA GLU A 51 2.99 14.29 -15.31
C GLU A 51 2.43 12.98 -15.87
N GLU A 52 3.23 12.22 -16.62
CA GLU A 52 2.87 10.90 -17.12
C GLU A 52 2.67 9.90 -15.99
N ILE A 53 3.59 9.86 -15.01
CA ILE A 53 3.44 9.03 -13.82
C ILE A 53 2.22 9.44 -13.02
N ARG A 54 1.99 10.75 -12.79
CA ARG A 54 0.78 11.24 -12.12
C ARG A 54 -0.46 10.72 -12.82
N LYS A 55 -0.57 10.85 -14.14
CA LYS A 55 -1.73 10.36 -14.90
C LYS A 55 -1.89 8.84 -14.84
N MET A 56 -0.80 8.09 -14.97
CA MET A 56 -0.83 6.63 -14.88
C MET A 56 -1.30 6.16 -13.49
N TYR A 57 -0.78 6.78 -12.44
CA TYR A 57 -0.97 6.36 -11.06
C TYR A 57 -2.24 6.91 -10.41
N THR A 58 -2.93 7.85 -11.07
CA THR A 58 -4.23 8.39 -10.62
C THR A 58 -5.35 8.04 -11.59
N TYR A 59 -5.39 8.62 -12.79
CA TYR A 59 -6.47 8.46 -13.77
C TYR A 59 -6.62 7.01 -14.23
N ASN A 60 -5.52 6.39 -14.70
CA ASN A 60 -5.59 5.00 -15.16
C ASN A 60 -5.82 4.04 -13.98
N MET A 61 -5.19 4.33 -12.84
CA MET A 61 -5.32 3.58 -11.60
C MET A 61 -6.78 3.53 -11.14
N VAL A 62 -7.39 4.69 -10.87
CA VAL A 62 -8.75 4.76 -10.29
C VAL A 62 -9.79 4.13 -11.21
N HIS A 63 -9.59 4.24 -12.53
CA HIS A 63 -10.47 3.59 -13.50
C HIS A 63 -10.42 2.06 -13.38
N ALA A 64 -9.21 1.49 -13.23
CA ALA A 64 -9.04 0.06 -12.95
C ALA A 64 -9.59 -0.33 -11.57
N VAL A 65 -9.40 0.52 -10.55
CA VAL A 65 -9.96 0.30 -9.20
C VAL A 65 -11.48 0.19 -9.25
N TYR A 66 -12.18 1.13 -9.90
CA TYR A 66 -13.65 1.05 -10.06
C TYR A 66 -14.05 -0.24 -10.78
N ALA A 67 -13.35 -0.62 -11.85
CA ALA A 67 -13.68 -1.85 -12.56
C ALA A 67 -13.51 -3.12 -11.70
N TYR A 68 -12.40 -3.24 -10.97
CA TYR A 68 -12.13 -4.45 -10.18
C TYR A 68 -13.00 -4.54 -8.92
N LEU A 69 -13.23 -3.42 -8.22
CA LEU A 69 -14.14 -3.39 -7.08
C LEU A 69 -15.60 -3.62 -7.53
N GLY A 70 -16.00 -3.02 -8.65
CA GLY A 70 -17.32 -3.20 -9.25
C GLY A 70 -17.56 -4.64 -9.69
N LYS A 71 -16.56 -5.29 -10.27
CA LYS A 71 -16.64 -6.71 -10.64
C LYS A 71 -16.93 -7.59 -9.43
N LEU A 72 -16.27 -7.33 -8.30
CA LEU A 72 -16.52 -8.06 -7.04
C LEU A 72 -17.96 -7.90 -6.53
N LYS A 73 -18.61 -6.77 -6.85
CA LYS A 73 -20.02 -6.48 -6.55
C LYS A 73 -20.99 -6.94 -7.66
N ASN A 74 -20.50 -7.62 -8.69
CA ASN A 74 -21.25 -8.06 -9.88
C ASN A 74 -21.88 -6.93 -10.71
N TYR A 75 -21.31 -5.72 -10.65
CA TYR A 75 -21.73 -4.64 -11.54
C TYR A 75 -21.28 -4.90 -12.97
N THR A 76 -21.97 -4.26 -13.92
CA THR A 76 -21.66 -4.38 -15.36
C THR A 76 -20.96 -3.13 -15.89
N THR A 77 -21.24 -1.98 -15.30
CA THR A 77 -20.73 -0.67 -15.72
C THR A 77 -19.89 0.00 -14.65
N VAL A 78 -18.96 0.86 -15.07
CA VAL A 78 -18.15 1.69 -14.16
C VAL A 78 -19.05 2.70 -13.42
N MET A 79 -20.13 3.17 -14.04
CA MET A 79 -21.07 4.09 -13.39
C MET A 79 -21.79 3.47 -12.17
N GLU A 80 -22.16 2.18 -12.23
CA GLU A 80 -22.69 1.49 -11.05
C GLU A 80 -21.65 1.47 -9.92
N SER A 81 -20.38 1.27 -10.26
CA SER A 81 -19.27 1.24 -9.29
C SER A 81 -19.06 2.60 -8.62
N ILE A 82 -19.15 3.69 -9.38
CA ILE A 82 -19.02 5.07 -8.86
C ILE A 82 -20.19 5.41 -7.92
N ASN A 83 -21.38 4.87 -8.18
CA ASN A 83 -22.57 5.13 -7.35
C ASN A 83 -22.65 4.25 -6.10
N ASP A 84 -21.81 3.21 -5.97
CA ASP A 84 -21.72 2.39 -4.75
C ASP A 84 -20.81 3.05 -3.70
N LYS A 85 -21.34 3.24 -2.49
CA LYS A 85 -20.63 3.94 -1.41
C LYS A 85 -19.36 3.23 -0.94
N ALA A 86 -19.36 1.89 -0.91
CA ALA A 86 -18.20 1.13 -0.45
C ALA A 86 -17.09 1.14 -1.50
N VAL A 87 -17.46 1.00 -2.78
CA VAL A 87 -16.53 1.13 -3.90
C VAL A 87 -15.96 2.54 -3.98
N GLN A 88 -16.80 3.57 -3.87
CA GLN A 88 -16.36 4.97 -3.88
C GLN A 88 -15.37 5.26 -2.74
N SER A 89 -15.67 4.82 -1.52
CA SER A 89 -14.78 5.00 -0.37
C SER A 89 -13.40 4.36 -0.60
N ALA A 90 -13.36 3.12 -1.11
CA ALA A 90 -12.10 2.45 -1.42
C ALA A 90 -11.33 3.10 -2.58
N ALA A 91 -12.02 3.55 -3.64
CA ALA A 91 -11.40 4.23 -4.77
C ALA A 91 -10.80 5.59 -4.37
N LEU A 92 -11.51 6.38 -3.54
CA LEU A 92 -11.01 7.62 -3.00
C LEU A 92 -9.84 7.40 -2.04
N GLY A 93 -9.89 6.36 -1.21
CA GLY A 93 -8.78 5.97 -0.35
C GLY A 93 -7.52 5.60 -1.13
N ALA A 94 -7.65 4.84 -2.23
CA ALA A 94 -6.51 4.52 -3.10
C ALA A 94 -5.94 5.78 -3.79
N LEU A 95 -6.80 6.72 -4.17
CA LEU A 95 -6.41 8.00 -4.77
C LEU A 95 -5.71 8.92 -3.76
N GLU A 96 -6.15 8.93 -2.49
CA GLU A 96 -5.50 9.66 -1.39
C GLU A 96 -4.09 9.12 -1.13
N GLU A 97 -3.95 7.80 -1.00
CA GLU A 97 -2.68 7.11 -0.76
C GLU A 97 -1.64 7.50 -1.80
N VAL A 98 -1.99 7.32 -3.09
CA VAL A 98 -1.05 7.61 -4.17
C VAL A 98 -0.78 9.10 -4.35
N SER A 99 -1.77 9.97 -4.09
CA SER A 99 -1.57 11.41 -4.20
C SER A 99 -0.53 11.90 -3.20
N ARG A 100 -0.58 11.42 -1.96
CA ARG A 100 0.45 11.74 -0.95
C ARG A 100 1.82 11.24 -1.37
N ALA A 101 1.90 10.07 -2.00
CA ALA A 101 3.16 9.52 -2.48
C ALA A 101 3.73 10.33 -3.66
N LEU A 102 2.88 10.77 -4.59
CA LEU A 102 3.26 11.63 -5.72
C LEU A 102 3.74 13.02 -5.26
N GLN A 103 3.11 13.60 -4.24
CA GLN A 103 3.56 14.86 -3.64
C GLN A 103 4.99 14.74 -3.09
N LYS A 104 5.27 13.66 -2.33
CA LYS A 104 6.59 13.41 -1.74
C LYS A 104 7.65 13.11 -2.79
N GLU A 105 7.34 12.30 -3.80
CA GLU A 105 8.32 11.85 -4.80
C GLU A 105 8.63 12.92 -5.86
N TYR A 106 7.60 13.62 -6.33
CA TYR A 106 7.70 14.50 -7.51
C TYR A 106 7.42 15.97 -7.21
N ASN A 107 7.27 16.33 -5.92
CA ASN A 107 7.05 17.70 -5.46
C ASN A 107 5.80 18.36 -6.08
N PHE A 108 4.76 17.58 -6.36
CA PHE A 108 3.44 18.15 -6.63
C PHE A 108 2.93 18.83 -5.36
N THR A 109 2.34 20.02 -5.49
CA THR A 109 1.69 20.68 -4.36
C THR A 109 0.35 20.02 -4.05
N GLU A 110 -0.13 20.21 -2.83
CA GLU A 110 -1.48 19.76 -2.43
C GLU A 110 -2.56 20.34 -3.35
N GLN A 111 -2.47 21.62 -3.69
CA GLN A 111 -3.42 22.29 -4.59
C GLN A 111 -3.40 21.70 -6.01
N GLU A 112 -2.21 21.39 -6.53
CA GLU A 112 -2.07 20.73 -7.83
C GLU A 112 -2.71 19.35 -7.84
N MET A 113 -2.52 18.56 -6.78
CA MET A 113 -3.10 17.23 -6.67
C MET A 113 -4.62 17.28 -6.44
N ASN A 114 -5.12 18.22 -5.64
CA ASN A 114 -6.56 18.37 -5.40
C ASN A 114 -7.30 18.74 -6.68
N ARG A 115 -6.81 19.73 -7.44
CA ARG A 115 -7.37 20.10 -8.75
C ARG A 115 -7.36 18.92 -9.72
N TRP A 116 -6.20 18.25 -9.82
CA TRP A 116 -6.06 17.08 -10.69
C TRP A 116 -7.01 15.95 -10.30
N ASN A 117 -7.13 15.62 -9.02
CA ASN A 117 -8.02 14.57 -8.54
C ASN A 117 -9.50 14.90 -8.78
N GLN A 118 -9.90 16.16 -8.61
CA GLN A 118 -11.24 16.61 -8.97
C GLN A 118 -11.53 16.38 -10.45
N GLU A 119 -10.63 16.83 -11.34
CA GLU A 119 -10.76 16.59 -12.79
C GLU A 119 -10.82 15.09 -13.10
N VAL A 120 -9.98 14.26 -12.47
CA VAL A 120 -10.01 12.81 -12.65
C VAL A 120 -11.39 12.24 -12.28
N LEU A 121 -11.93 12.59 -11.12
CA LEU A 121 -13.21 12.07 -10.64
C LEU A 121 -14.38 12.54 -11.48
N GLU A 122 -14.41 13.82 -11.88
CA GLU A 122 -15.42 14.36 -12.79
C GLU A 122 -15.41 13.65 -14.14
N ASN A 123 -14.22 13.39 -14.70
CA ASN A 123 -14.08 12.64 -15.93
C ASN A 123 -14.53 11.18 -15.78
N MET A 124 -14.26 10.52 -14.65
CA MET A 124 -14.72 9.15 -14.39
C MET A 124 -16.24 9.06 -14.28
N ALA A 125 -16.88 10.07 -13.71
CA ALA A 125 -18.32 10.16 -13.55
C ALA A 125 -19.06 10.60 -14.82
N ASN A 126 -18.37 10.78 -15.95
CA ASN A 126 -18.98 11.21 -17.20
C ASN A 126 -19.90 10.11 -17.78
N PRO A 127 -21.23 10.31 -17.80
CA PRO A 127 -22.18 9.28 -18.22
C PRO A 127 -22.10 8.95 -19.72
N ILE A 128 -21.47 9.82 -20.51
CA ILE A 128 -21.27 9.61 -21.96
C ILE A 128 -20.30 8.45 -22.20
N LEU A 129 -19.38 8.16 -21.29
CA LEU A 129 -18.37 7.12 -21.47
C LEU A 129 -18.96 5.71 -21.61
N ARG A 130 -20.09 5.44 -20.92
CA ARG A 130 -20.79 4.14 -20.93
C ARG A 130 -19.87 2.93 -20.76
N ASP A 131 -18.84 3.10 -19.94
CA ASP A 131 -17.77 2.13 -19.82
C ASP A 131 -18.19 0.87 -19.06
N THR A 132 -17.96 -0.29 -19.67
CA THR A 132 -18.21 -1.58 -19.04
C THR A 132 -17.03 -2.00 -18.19
N ILE A 133 -17.33 -2.72 -17.11
CA ILE A 133 -16.33 -3.29 -16.21
C ILE A 133 -15.40 -4.25 -16.95
N ASN A 134 -15.92 -5.09 -17.87
CA ASN A 134 -15.08 -6.02 -18.62
C ASN A 134 -14.08 -5.29 -19.53
N ARG A 135 -14.50 -4.21 -20.19
CA ARG A 135 -13.61 -3.38 -21.03
C ARG A 135 -12.53 -2.68 -20.20
N VAL A 136 -12.94 -2.05 -19.10
CA VAL A 136 -12.05 -1.25 -18.25
C VAL A 136 -11.18 -2.11 -17.35
N GLY A 137 -11.62 -3.30 -16.96
CA GLY A 137 -10.86 -4.29 -16.19
C GLY A 137 -9.96 -5.16 -17.07
N GLY A 138 -10.22 -5.28 -18.37
CA GLY A 138 -9.54 -6.21 -19.27
C GLY A 138 -8.01 -6.04 -19.37
N ASP A 139 -7.32 -7.10 -19.74
CA ASP A 139 -5.86 -7.25 -19.69
C ASP A 139 -5.29 -7.03 -18.26
N PRO A 140 -5.78 -7.78 -17.25
CA PRO A 140 -5.34 -7.63 -15.86
C PRO A 140 -3.86 -7.97 -15.66
N LYS A 141 -3.30 -8.90 -16.44
CA LYS A 141 -1.90 -9.31 -16.38
C LYS A 141 -0.95 -8.11 -16.56
N ARG A 142 -1.17 -7.28 -17.59
CA ARG A 142 -0.40 -6.04 -17.78
C ARG A 142 -0.66 -5.03 -16.67
N LYS A 143 -1.92 -4.82 -16.28
CA LYS A 143 -2.32 -3.82 -15.26
C LYS A 143 -1.78 -4.12 -13.86
N LEU A 144 -1.50 -5.39 -13.58
CA LEU A 144 -0.95 -5.87 -12.32
C LEU A 144 0.59 -5.91 -12.33
N GLN A 145 1.28 -5.47 -13.37
CA GLN A 145 2.75 -5.41 -13.38
C GLN A 145 3.31 -4.29 -12.49
N ASN A 146 4.54 -4.47 -12.01
CA ASN A 146 5.23 -3.56 -11.08
C ASN A 146 5.30 -2.08 -11.51
N LYS A 147 5.31 -1.76 -12.80
CA LYS A 147 5.39 -0.37 -13.30
C LYS A 147 4.08 0.16 -13.88
N ASP A 148 3.01 -0.62 -13.84
CA ASP A 148 1.69 -0.20 -14.32
C ASP A 148 0.86 0.39 -13.17
N ARG A 149 -0.43 0.63 -13.46
CA ARG A 149 -1.35 1.48 -12.71
C ARG A 149 -1.79 0.96 -11.33
N LEU A 150 -1.36 -0.21 -10.88
CA LEU A 150 -1.76 -0.76 -9.56
C LEU A 150 -0.57 -1.05 -8.65
N ILE A 151 0.35 -1.94 -9.05
CA ILE A 151 1.52 -2.25 -8.23
C ILE A 151 2.49 -1.06 -8.19
N GLY A 152 2.67 -0.35 -9.32
CA GLY A 152 3.50 0.85 -9.40
C GLY A 152 3.16 1.91 -8.33
N PRO A 153 1.89 2.36 -8.24
CA PRO A 153 1.50 3.29 -7.18
C PRO A 153 1.59 2.69 -5.78
N ALA A 154 1.30 1.40 -5.58
CA ALA A 154 1.47 0.76 -4.27
C ALA A 154 2.93 0.73 -3.81
N MET A 155 3.87 0.45 -4.71
CA MET A 155 5.31 0.54 -4.44
C MET A 155 5.75 1.98 -4.20
N LEU A 156 5.19 2.96 -4.91
CA LEU A 156 5.48 4.37 -4.69
C LEU A 156 5.04 4.81 -3.27
N CYS A 157 3.85 4.38 -2.82
CA CYS A 157 3.39 4.59 -1.45
C CYS A 157 4.36 3.95 -0.44
N ARG A 158 4.69 2.66 -0.65
CA ARG A 158 5.62 1.90 0.21
C ARG A 158 6.97 2.62 0.36
N LYS A 159 7.58 3.04 -0.77
CA LYS A 159 8.85 3.80 -0.81
C LYS A 159 8.78 5.10 0.00
N ASN A 160 7.63 5.76 0.00
CA ASN A 160 7.42 7.06 0.64
C ASN A 160 6.79 6.97 2.05
N GLY A 161 6.80 5.78 2.64
CA GLY A 161 6.30 5.54 3.99
C GLY A 161 4.80 5.69 4.15
N ILE A 162 4.04 5.53 3.08
CA ILE A 162 2.57 5.58 3.06
C ILE A 162 2.08 4.14 2.90
N MET A 163 1.17 3.70 3.78
CA MET A 163 0.61 2.36 3.68
C MET A 163 -0.35 2.26 2.48
N PRO A 164 -0.10 1.37 1.49
CA PRO A 164 -0.97 1.20 0.33
C PRO A 164 -2.21 0.33 0.68
N TYR A 165 -2.98 0.71 1.69
CA TYR A 165 -4.06 -0.11 2.22
C TYR A 165 -5.18 -0.33 1.21
N TYR A 166 -5.71 0.73 0.60
CA TYR A 166 -6.78 0.64 -0.38
C TYR A 166 -6.27 0.16 -1.75
N LEU A 167 -5.03 0.53 -2.11
CA LEU A 167 -4.37 -0.02 -3.29
C LEU A 167 -4.24 -1.55 -3.22
N THR A 168 -3.86 -2.12 -2.06
CA THR A 168 -3.76 -3.58 -1.91
C THR A 168 -5.11 -4.28 -2.00
N ILE A 169 -6.21 -3.64 -1.57
CA ILE A 169 -7.58 -4.13 -1.81
C ILE A 169 -7.87 -4.18 -3.32
N ALA A 170 -7.57 -3.10 -4.05
CA ALA A 170 -7.81 -3.06 -5.48
C ALA A 170 -6.95 -4.06 -6.26
N ILE A 171 -5.68 -4.23 -5.87
CA ILE A 171 -4.78 -5.23 -6.44
C ILE A 171 -5.34 -6.64 -6.21
N ALA A 172 -5.79 -6.94 -4.99
CA ALA A 172 -6.41 -8.22 -4.68
C ALA A 172 -7.67 -8.46 -5.53
N CYS A 173 -8.53 -7.46 -5.71
CA CYS A 173 -9.67 -7.54 -6.63
C CYS A 173 -9.24 -7.74 -8.09
N GLY A 174 -8.12 -7.15 -8.52
CA GLY A 174 -7.53 -7.38 -9.83
C GLY A 174 -7.15 -8.85 -10.05
N TYR A 175 -6.59 -9.52 -9.03
CA TYR A 175 -6.33 -10.97 -9.08
C TYR A 175 -7.60 -11.82 -9.00
N MET A 176 -8.70 -11.28 -8.47
CA MET A 176 -10.03 -11.94 -8.47
C MET A 176 -10.83 -11.67 -9.75
N PHE A 177 -10.36 -10.78 -10.64
CA PHE A 177 -11.10 -10.37 -11.81
C PHE A 177 -11.25 -11.52 -12.83
N THR A 178 -12.49 -11.73 -13.25
CA THR A 178 -12.89 -12.79 -14.18
C THR A 178 -13.53 -12.20 -15.44
N ASN A 179 -12.97 -12.53 -16.60
CA ASN A 179 -13.60 -12.30 -17.89
C ASN A 179 -13.24 -13.45 -18.85
N PRO A 180 -14.19 -14.33 -19.23
CA PRO A 180 -13.92 -15.47 -20.11
C PRO A 180 -13.40 -15.09 -21.49
N GLU A 181 -13.71 -13.87 -21.96
CA GLU A 181 -13.27 -13.36 -23.26
C GLU A 181 -11.85 -12.76 -23.21
N ASP A 182 -11.25 -12.68 -22.02
CA ASP A 182 -9.94 -12.09 -21.79
C ASP A 182 -8.92 -13.17 -21.40
N SER A 183 -8.04 -13.50 -22.34
CA SER A 183 -6.97 -14.51 -22.13
C SER A 183 -6.08 -14.20 -20.92
N SER A 184 -5.78 -12.93 -20.61
CA SER A 184 -4.99 -12.54 -19.45
C SER A 184 -5.74 -12.84 -18.15
N SER A 185 -7.05 -12.62 -18.12
CA SER A 185 -7.90 -12.98 -16.97
C SER A 185 -7.97 -14.49 -16.78
N VAL A 186 -8.24 -15.25 -17.85
CA VAL A 186 -8.33 -16.71 -17.83
C VAL A 186 -7.01 -17.33 -17.32
N GLU A 187 -5.86 -16.87 -17.82
CA GLU A 187 -4.55 -17.37 -17.39
C GLU A 187 -4.32 -17.19 -15.88
N ILE A 188 -4.63 -15.99 -15.34
CA ILE A 188 -4.48 -15.72 -13.91
C ILE A 188 -5.40 -16.62 -13.08
N GLN A 189 -6.65 -16.80 -13.51
CA GLN A 189 -7.60 -17.66 -12.79
C GLN A 189 -7.18 -19.12 -12.82
N ASP A 190 -6.67 -19.62 -13.94
CA ASP A 190 -6.15 -20.98 -14.05
C ASP A 190 -4.92 -21.20 -13.17
N TYR A 191 -4.01 -20.22 -13.09
CA TYR A 191 -2.87 -20.27 -12.18
C TYR A 191 -3.29 -20.34 -10.71
N LEU A 192 -4.28 -19.53 -10.31
CA LEU A 192 -4.83 -19.49 -8.95
C LEU A 192 -5.59 -20.74 -8.52
N LYS A 193 -5.92 -21.66 -9.45
CA LYS A 193 -6.45 -22.99 -9.11
C LYS A 193 -5.36 -23.92 -8.58
N THR A 194 -4.11 -23.70 -8.98
CA THR A 194 -2.97 -24.59 -8.66
C THR A 194 -2.05 -23.98 -7.60
N TYR A 195 -1.89 -22.66 -7.62
CA TYR A 195 -0.96 -21.94 -6.76
C TYR A 195 -1.68 -20.89 -5.92
N ASP A 196 -1.10 -20.55 -4.78
CA ASP A 196 -1.64 -19.50 -3.92
C ASP A 196 -1.46 -18.09 -4.52
N ILE A 197 -2.15 -17.13 -3.92
CA ILE A 197 -2.10 -15.72 -4.33
C ILE A 197 -0.68 -15.13 -4.21
N LYS A 198 0.12 -15.54 -3.23
CA LYS A 198 1.50 -15.04 -3.06
C LYS A 198 2.36 -15.43 -4.28
N ASN A 199 2.21 -16.64 -4.79
CA ASN A 199 2.87 -17.11 -6.00
C ASN A 199 2.37 -16.39 -7.25
N ALA A 200 1.05 -16.12 -7.34
CA ALA A 200 0.49 -15.38 -8.46
C ALA A 200 1.02 -13.94 -8.50
N VAL A 201 1.09 -13.27 -7.35
CA VAL A 201 1.68 -11.93 -7.23
C VAL A 201 3.13 -11.91 -7.70
N ARG A 202 3.97 -12.84 -7.23
CA ARG A 202 5.37 -12.91 -7.69
C ARG A 202 5.48 -13.09 -9.20
N ARG A 203 4.64 -13.97 -9.77
CA ARG A 203 4.67 -14.30 -11.20
C ARG A 203 4.19 -13.15 -12.09
N TYR A 204 3.08 -12.52 -11.74
CA TYR A 204 2.38 -11.58 -12.63
C TYR A 204 2.66 -10.12 -12.29
N SER A 205 3.04 -9.82 -11.05
CA SER A 205 3.44 -8.47 -10.65
C SER A 205 4.93 -8.22 -10.71
N ASP A 206 5.79 -9.25 -10.84
CA ASP A 206 7.24 -9.11 -10.90
C ASP A 206 7.80 -8.32 -9.69
N ILE A 207 7.34 -8.73 -8.50
CA ILE A 207 7.83 -8.25 -7.19
C ILE A 207 8.22 -9.48 -6.35
N HIS A 208 9.37 -9.42 -5.70
CA HIS A 208 9.98 -10.60 -5.04
C HIS A 208 10.45 -10.31 -3.62
N TYR A 209 11.12 -9.16 -3.43
CA TYR A 209 11.70 -8.76 -2.14
C TYR A 209 10.75 -7.86 -1.33
N GLU A 210 9.64 -7.43 -1.94
CA GLU A 210 8.56 -6.66 -1.32
C GLU A 210 7.59 -7.59 -0.59
N VAL A 211 8.13 -8.47 0.25
CA VAL A 211 7.36 -9.54 0.91
C VAL A 211 6.23 -9.02 1.80
N ASP A 212 6.39 -7.80 2.34
CA ASP A 212 5.35 -7.08 3.07
C ASP A 212 4.15 -6.69 2.19
N LEU A 213 4.39 -6.24 0.96
CA LEU A 213 3.34 -5.88 0.02
C LEU A 213 2.63 -7.15 -0.49
N ILE A 214 3.40 -8.20 -0.80
CA ILE A 214 2.86 -9.51 -1.20
C ILE A 214 1.96 -10.08 -0.11
N GLN A 215 2.38 -10.02 1.17
CA GLN A 215 1.57 -10.46 2.30
C GLN A 215 0.28 -9.63 2.41
N GLN A 216 0.36 -8.30 2.36
CA GLN A 216 -0.83 -7.44 2.44
C GLN A 216 -1.84 -7.75 1.33
N ILE A 217 -1.38 -7.93 0.09
CA ILE A 217 -2.25 -8.35 -1.04
C ILE A 217 -2.91 -9.70 -0.74
N SER A 218 -2.13 -10.67 -0.24
CA SER A 218 -2.64 -12.00 0.12
C SER A 218 -3.72 -11.94 1.21
N GLU A 219 -3.51 -11.16 2.27
CA GLU A 219 -4.48 -10.97 3.34
C GLU A 219 -5.77 -10.34 2.82
N LYS A 220 -5.66 -9.29 1.99
CA LYS A 220 -6.84 -8.67 1.37
C LYS A 220 -7.57 -9.65 0.46
N PHE A 221 -6.87 -10.42 -0.35
CA PHE A 221 -7.46 -11.43 -1.22
C PHE A 221 -8.26 -12.48 -0.45
N ILE A 222 -7.71 -13.00 0.66
CA ILE A 222 -8.40 -13.96 1.53
C ILE A 222 -9.62 -13.32 2.20
N LYS A 223 -9.45 -12.10 2.73
CA LYS A 223 -10.54 -11.36 3.41
C LYS A 223 -11.69 -11.03 2.45
N LEU A 224 -11.39 -10.59 1.23
CA LEU A 224 -12.35 -10.29 0.19
C LEU A 224 -13.14 -11.53 -0.25
N LYS A 225 -12.48 -12.68 -0.40
CA LYS A 225 -13.16 -13.95 -0.69
C LYS A 225 -14.20 -14.34 0.38
N LYS A 226 -13.94 -14.01 1.64
CA LYS A 226 -14.81 -14.37 2.77
C LYS A 226 -15.91 -13.33 3.06
N HIS A 227 -15.62 -12.06 2.87
CA HIS A 227 -16.45 -10.96 3.39
C HIS A 227 -16.84 -9.89 2.36
N GLY A 228 -16.40 -9.99 1.10
CA GLY A 228 -16.60 -8.91 0.12
C GLY A 228 -16.00 -7.59 0.60
N LEU A 229 -16.65 -6.46 0.26
CA LEU A 229 -16.19 -5.10 0.61
C LEU A 229 -16.85 -4.52 1.88
N ASP A 230 -17.80 -5.21 2.49
CA ASP A 230 -18.69 -4.61 3.48
C ASP A 230 -18.00 -4.29 4.82
N TRP A 231 -16.83 -4.87 5.06
CA TRP A 231 -16.02 -4.65 6.25
C TRP A 231 -15.27 -3.31 6.23
N ILE A 232 -14.98 -2.75 5.06
CA ILE A 232 -14.12 -1.56 4.92
C ILE A 232 -14.66 -0.40 5.76
N LYS A 233 -15.96 -0.10 5.61
CA LYS A 233 -16.60 1.00 6.37
C LYS A 233 -16.67 0.71 7.87
N LYS A 234 -16.85 -0.55 8.26
CA LYS A 234 -16.94 -0.95 9.68
C LYS A 234 -15.58 -0.85 10.38
N GLU A 235 -14.51 -1.04 9.62
CA GLU A 235 -13.14 -1.04 10.14
C GLU A 235 -12.40 0.27 9.87
N GLU A 236 -13.05 1.30 9.29
CA GLU A 236 -12.42 2.59 8.97
C GLU A 236 -11.60 3.19 10.14
N PRO A 237 -12.07 3.17 11.40
CA PRO A 237 -11.25 3.66 12.52
C PRO A 237 -9.99 2.82 12.76
N VAL A 238 -10.09 1.49 12.63
CA VAL A 238 -8.95 0.57 12.74
C VAL A 238 -7.98 0.81 11.58
N ILE A 239 -8.49 0.97 10.35
CA ILE A 239 -7.69 1.28 9.15
C ILE A 239 -6.89 2.57 9.38
N ASN A 240 -7.51 3.63 9.90
CA ASN A 240 -6.84 4.89 10.16
C ASN A 240 -5.76 4.75 11.25
N ALA A 241 -6.05 4.00 12.32
CA ALA A 241 -5.09 3.75 13.40
C ALA A 241 -3.86 2.97 12.91
N VAL A 242 -4.06 1.90 12.14
CA VAL A 242 -2.95 1.09 11.61
C VAL A 242 -2.14 1.84 10.55
N LYS A 243 -2.78 2.66 9.69
CA LYS A 243 -2.09 3.56 8.75
C LYS A 243 -1.24 4.57 9.53
N ASN A 244 -1.77 5.17 10.61
CA ASN A 244 -1.02 6.11 11.44
C ASN A 244 0.21 5.47 12.08
N ALA A 245 0.05 4.28 12.68
CA ALA A 245 1.15 3.55 13.29
C ALA A 245 2.22 3.13 12.26
N TYR A 246 1.80 2.71 11.06
CA TYR A 246 2.69 2.42 9.93
C TYR A 246 3.55 3.63 9.56
N GLU A 247 2.91 4.78 9.29
CA GLU A 247 3.61 6.00 8.87
C GLU A 247 4.59 6.51 9.92
N ARG A 248 4.22 6.44 11.20
CA ARG A 248 5.10 6.77 12.32
C ARG A 248 6.28 5.81 12.40
N GLY A 249 6.04 4.49 12.28
CA GLY A 249 7.09 3.47 12.30
C GLY A 249 8.12 3.71 11.19
N PHE A 250 7.65 3.96 9.98
CA PHE A 250 8.50 4.28 8.83
C PHE A 250 9.33 5.55 9.07
N SER A 251 8.67 6.65 9.47
CA SER A 251 9.31 7.94 9.70
C SER A 251 10.35 7.91 10.82
N ASN A 252 10.08 7.15 11.89
CA ASN A 252 11.01 6.99 13.00
C ASN A 252 12.30 6.30 12.54
N GLU A 253 12.20 5.16 11.84
CA GLU A 253 13.37 4.44 11.36
C GLU A 253 14.16 5.25 10.32
N LEU A 254 13.48 5.98 9.44
CA LEU A 254 14.11 6.84 8.45
C LEU A 254 14.95 7.96 9.08
N ASN A 255 14.43 8.60 10.13
CA ASN A 255 15.01 9.84 10.68
C ASN A 255 15.90 9.62 11.90
N ILE A 256 15.61 8.63 12.74
CA ILE A 256 16.25 8.44 14.05
C ILE A 256 17.14 7.21 14.08
N ARG A 257 16.73 6.14 13.37
CA ARG A 257 17.35 4.82 13.44
C ARG A 257 17.23 4.20 14.84
N GLY A 258 17.71 2.97 14.99
CA GLY A 258 17.55 2.21 16.23
C GLY A 258 16.19 1.53 16.26
N CYS A 259 16.06 0.44 15.50
CA CYS A 259 14.78 -0.14 15.10
C CYS A 259 13.82 -0.48 16.26
N ALA A 260 14.31 -0.98 17.39
CA ALA A 260 13.45 -1.26 18.55
C ALA A 260 12.93 0.03 19.20
N GLN A 261 13.78 1.04 19.32
CA GLN A 261 13.42 2.35 19.84
C GLN A 261 12.42 3.06 18.92
N CYS A 262 12.63 2.94 17.61
CA CYS A 262 11.74 3.48 16.58
C CYS A 262 10.32 2.88 16.68
N ALA A 263 10.19 1.57 16.85
CA ALA A 263 8.90 0.92 17.06
C ALA A 263 8.20 1.44 18.33
N ILE A 264 8.92 1.47 19.47
CA ILE A 264 8.39 1.95 20.76
C ILE A 264 7.94 3.41 20.66
N ARG A 265 8.75 4.28 20.06
CA ARG A 265 8.43 5.70 19.89
C ARG A 265 7.22 5.88 18.96
N ALA A 266 7.19 5.20 17.82
CA ALA A 266 6.09 5.28 16.87
C ALA A 266 4.76 4.85 17.51
N LEU A 267 4.77 3.75 18.27
CA LEU A 267 3.59 3.27 18.97
C LEU A 267 3.17 4.22 20.10
N GLY A 268 4.12 4.74 20.88
CA GLY A 268 3.81 5.73 21.92
C GLY A 268 3.22 7.03 21.38
N GLU A 269 3.65 7.46 20.21
CA GLU A 269 3.06 8.59 19.50
C GLU A 269 1.66 8.26 18.92
N ALA A 270 1.43 7.02 18.47
CA ALA A 270 0.15 6.59 17.90
C ALA A 270 -0.94 6.37 18.96
N THR A 271 -0.57 5.84 20.13
CA THR A 271 -1.50 5.54 21.23
C THR A 271 -1.62 6.67 22.24
N GLY A 272 -0.71 7.64 22.21
CA GLY A 272 -0.57 8.68 23.23
C GLY A 272 0.15 8.24 24.51
N LYS A 273 0.61 6.98 24.59
CA LYS A 273 1.35 6.44 25.76
C LYS A 273 2.84 6.37 25.48
N VAL A 274 3.56 7.44 25.83
CA VAL A 274 5.01 7.55 25.62
C VAL A 274 5.79 6.86 26.74
N GLU A 275 6.47 5.77 26.40
CA GLU A 275 7.25 4.95 27.34
C GLU A 275 8.76 5.29 27.31
N LYS A 276 9.18 6.34 28.03
CA LYS A 276 10.58 6.83 28.01
C LYS A 276 11.59 5.81 28.54
N GLY A 277 11.27 5.13 29.64
CA GLY A 277 12.14 4.10 30.22
C GLY A 277 12.32 2.92 29.28
N LEU A 278 11.23 2.47 28.65
CA LEU A 278 11.26 1.40 27.65
C LEU A 278 12.08 1.79 26.42
N PHE A 279 11.91 3.02 25.94
CA PHE A 279 12.70 3.57 24.84
C PHE A 279 14.20 3.57 25.16
N GLN A 280 14.59 4.00 26.37
CA GLN A 280 16.00 4.02 26.77
C GLN A 280 16.57 2.59 26.84
N ALA A 281 15.85 1.67 27.49
CA ALA A 281 16.26 0.27 27.67
C ALA A 281 16.41 -0.49 26.33
N ALA A 282 15.64 -0.11 25.31
CA ALA A 282 15.64 -0.78 24.00
C ALA A 282 16.84 -0.43 23.09
N SER A 283 17.73 0.49 23.49
CA SER A 283 18.89 0.92 22.66
C SER A 283 19.70 -0.26 22.12
N GLY A 284 20.03 -1.21 23.01
CA GLY A 284 20.84 -2.38 22.69
C GLY A 284 20.09 -3.51 21.98
N LEU A 285 18.87 -3.28 21.48
CA LEU A 285 18.09 -4.27 20.72
C LEU A 285 18.18 -4.06 19.20
N SER A 286 18.92 -3.03 18.76
CA SER A 286 18.95 -2.58 17.38
C SER A 286 19.81 -3.44 16.45
N GLY A 287 19.36 -3.61 15.20
CA GLY A 287 20.11 -4.35 14.18
C GLY A 287 20.34 -5.82 14.55
N GLY A 288 19.33 -6.46 15.15
CA GLY A 288 19.47 -7.82 15.66
C GLY A 288 20.30 -7.86 16.93
N ILE A 289 19.96 -6.96 17.86
CA ILE A 289 20.53 -6.71 19.19
C ILE A 289 21.71 -5.74 19.23
N ALA A 290 22.95 -6.15 19.04
CA ALA A 290 24.07 -5.19 19.07
C ALA A 290 24.63 -5.00 17.67
N ILE A 291 23.77 -4.70 16.69
CA ILE A 291 24.10 -4.55 15.26
C ILE A 291 24.77 -5.79 14.64
N ILE A 292 24.61 -6.95 15.27
CA ILE A 292 25.24 -8.23 14.91
C ILE A 292 24.45 -8.93 13.80
N GLY A 293 23.12 -8.87 13.85
CA GLY A 293 22.21 -9.42 12.86
C GLY A 293 21.69 -10.83 13.16
N ASP A 294 22.30 -11.58 14.07
CA ASP A 294 21.89 -12.96 14.43
C ASP A 294 20.82 -13.01 15.54
N GLY A 295 20.51 -11.88 16.17
CA GLY A 295 19.41 -11.74 17.12
C GLY A 295 18.07 -11.34 16.50
N SER A 296 17.06 -11.23 17.35
CA SER A 296 15.71 -10.82 16.97
C SER A 296 15.67 -9.42 16.35
N CYS A 297 14.81 -9.25 15.34
CA CYS A 297 14.53 -7.96 14.71
C CYS A 297 14.05 -6.94 15.74
N GLY A 298 14.59 -5.72 15.67
CA GLY A 298 14.22 -4.65 16.59
C GLY A 298 12.74 -4.26 16.50
N GLY A 299 12.13 -4.32 15.32
CA GLY A 299 10.69 -4.09 15.17
C GLY A 299 9.84 -5.12 15.93
N TYR A 300 10.25 -6.39 15.89
CA TYR A 300 9.61 -7.47 16.63
C TYR A 300 9.78 -7.28 18.15
N THR A 301 11.02 -7.13 18.62
CA THR A 301 11.29 -6.98 20.07
C THR A 301 10.70 -5.69 20.63
N GLY A 302 10.78 -4.59 19.89
CA GLY A 302 10.18 -3.31 20.27
C GLY A 302 8.65 -3.40 20.37
N GLY A 303 8.01 -4.10 19.42
CA GLY A 303 6.57 -4.38 19.46
C GLY A 303 6.16 -5.24 20.66
N VAL A 304 6.88 -6.35 20.91
CA VAL A 304 6.65 -7.23 22.09
C VAL A 304 6.79 -6.44 23.39
N LEU A 305 7.86 -5.66 23.53
CA LEU A 305 8.09 -4.81 24.70
C LEU A 305 6.96 -3.79 24.88
N TYR A 306 6.52 -3.14 23.80
CA TYR A 306 5.48 -2.14 23.87
C TYR A 306 4.12 -2.73 24.25
N MET A 307 3.71 -3.87 23.67
CA MET A 307 2.51 -4.60 24.11
C MET A 307 2.62 -5.05 25.57
N GLY A 308 3.81 -5.46 25.99
CA GLY A 308 4.11 -5.78 27.40
C GLY A 308 3.85 -4.61 28.35
N SER A 309 3.96 -3.36 27.91
CA SER A 309 3.59 -2.21 28.75
C SER A 309 2.10 -2.12 29.07
N TYR A 310 1.24 -2.81 28.32
CA TYR A 310 -0.21 -2.87 28.53
C TYR A 310 -0.64 -4.17 29.22
N ALA A 311 -0.12 -5.30 28.73
CA ALA A 311 -0.57 -6.63 29.15
C ALA A 311 0.43 -7.37 30.05
N GLY A 312 1.62 -6.81 30.29
CA GLY A 312 2.71 -7.49 30.99
C GLY A 312 2.49 -7.68 32.48
N ARG A 313 3.21 -8.66 33.03
CA ARG A 313 3.24 -8.97 34.46
C ARG A 313 3.82 -7.80 35.26
N ARG A 314 3.18 -7.45 36.38
CA ARG A 314 3.55 -6.30 37.21
C ARG A 314 4.33 -6.73 38.45
N LEU A 315 5.38 -5.98 38.79
CA LEU A 315 6.27 -6.27 39.91
C LEU A 315 5.54 -6.28 41.26
N ASP A 316 4.58 -5.38 41.45
CA ASP A 316 3.85 -5.25 42.72
C ASP A 316 2.82 -6.38 42.95
N TYR A 317 2.61 -7.25 41.97
CA TYR A 317 1.59 -8.32 41.99
C TYR A 317 2.22 -9.71 41.91
N LEU A 318 3.53 -9.83 42.20
CA LEU A 318 4.24 -11.10 42.05
C LEU A 318 3.87 -12.13 43.12
N ASP A 319 3.35 -11.71 44.28
CA ASP A 319 2.94 -12.60 45.37
C ASP A 319 1.85 -13.59 44.91
N ASP A 320 0.92 -13.14 44.06
CA ASP A 320 -0.13 -13.97 43.43
C ASP A 320 0.27 -14.52 42.04
N GLY A 321 1.52 -14.28 41.63
CA GLY A 321 2.02 -14.77 40.35
C GLY A 321 1.62 -13.93 39.13
N ASP A 322 0.72 -12.94 39.26
CA ASP A 322 0.12 -12.11 38.19
C ASP A 322 -0.02 -12.85 36.84
N LYS A 323 -0.54 -14.08 36.93
CA LYS A 323 -0.52 -15.07 35.84
C LYS A 323 -1.40 -14.67 34.67
N ILE A 324 -2.52 -14.00 34.94
CA ILE A 324 -3.45 -13.53 33.91
C ILE A 324 -2.73 -12.57 32.97
N ALA A 325 -2.04 -11.56 33.50
CA ALA A 325 -1.22 -10.64 32.71
C ALA A 325 -0.09 -11.38 31.98
N GLN A 326 0.64 -12.26 32.67
CA GLN A 326 1.70 -13.06 32.06
C GLN A 326 1.23 -13.81 30.80
N TYR A 327 0.13 -14.57 30.89
CA TYR A 327 -0.39 -15.33 29.75
C TYR A 327 -0.98 -14.42 28.67
N LYS A 328 -1.58 -13.28 29.03
CA LYS A 328 -2.06 -12.30 28.06
C LYS A 328 -0.92 -11.73 27.21
N SER A 329 0.20 -11.38 27.86
CA SER A 329 1.40 -10.93 27.18
C SER A 329 1.99 -12.00 26.26
N TYR A 330 1.95 -13.28 26.65
CA TYR A 330 2.37 -14.39 25.78
C TYR A 330 1.48 -14.52 24.54
N GLU A 331 0.15 -14.53 24.72
CA GLU A 331 -0.81 -14.63 23.62
C GLU A 331 -0.58 -13.52 22.58
N MET A 332 -0.47 -12.26 23.02
CA MET A 332 -0.24 -11.13 22.12
C MET A 332 1.12 -11.23 21.40
N SER A 333 2.16 -11.68 22.10
CA SER A 333 3.50 -11.87 21.51
C SER A 333 3.53 -12.99 20.47
N GLN A 334 2.73 -14.05 20.68
CA GLN A 334 2.53 -15.13 19.71
C GLN A 334 1.81 -14.62 18.45
N LYS A 335 0.73 -13.82 18.61
CA LYS A 335 0.06 -13.21 17.46
C LYS A 335 0.99 -12.32 16.63
N LEU A 336 1.83 -11.50 17.28
CA LEU A 336 2.83 -10.71 16.56
C LEU A 336 3.91 -11.59 15.90
N HIS A 337 4.35 -12.65 16.58
CA HIS A 337 5.28 -13.62 16.00
C HIS A 337 4.72 -14.22 14.71
N ASP A 338 3.45 -14.63 14.71
CA ASP A 338 2.81 -15.23 13.54
C ASP A 338 2.76 -14.24 12.36
N ARG A 339 2.47 -12.95 12.61
CA ARG A 339 2.56 -11.91 11.56
C ARG A 339 3.96 -11.80 10.94
N PHE A 340 5.00 -11.87 11.76
CA PHE A 340 6.39 -11.89 11.28
C PHE A 340 6.71 -13.16 10.50
N MET A 341 6.25 -14.32 10.94
CA MET A 341 6.48 -15.59 10.25
C MET A 341 5.75 -15.65 8.90
N GLU A 342 4.50 -15.20 8.84
CA GLU A 342 3.71 -15.17 7.61
C GLU A 342 4.29 -14.23 6.55
N THR A 343 4.90 -13.13 6.98
CA THR A 343 5.42 -12.07 6.12
C THR A 343 6.88 -12.29 5.75
N TYR A 344 7.73 -12.53 6.74
CA TYR A 344 9.19 -12.55 6.60
C TYR A 344 9.82 -13.92 6.89
N TRP A 345 9.02 -14.96 7.18
CA TRP A 345 9.50 -16.30 7.50
C TRP A 345 10.41 -16.41 8.73
N SER A 346 10.59 -15.32 9.49
CA SER A 346 11.46 -15.28 10.66
C SER A 346 11.21 -14.04 11.50
N VAL A 347 11.56 -14.13 12.79
CA VAL A 347 11.75 -12.97 13.68
C VAL A 347 13.22 -12.56 13.81
N THR A 348 14.16 -13.34 13.23
CA THR A 348 15.60 -13.09 13.30
C THR A 348 16.03 -12.09 12.23
N CYS A 349 16.82 -11.09 12.61
CA CYS A 349 17.16 -9.95 11.75
C CYS A 349 17.85 -10.38 10.44
N SER A 350 18.84 -11.28 10.51
CA SER A 350 19.58 -11.77 9.33
C SER A 350 18.71 -12.58 8.36
N GLU A 351 17.76 -13.36 8.87
CA GLU A 351 16.84 -14.12 8.02
C GLU A 351 15.83 -13.20 7.33
N ILE A 352 15.32 -12.19 8.05
CA ILE A 352 14.51 -11.13 7.44
C ILE A 352 15.31 -10.39 6.36
N HIS A 353 16.59 -10.08 6.62
CA HIS A 353 17.44 -9.43 5.62
C HIS A 353 17.55 -10.25 4.33
N LYS A 354 17.71 -11.58 4.42
CA LYS A 354 17.71 -12.44 3.22
C LYS A 354 16.41 -12.32 2.42
N GLN A 355 15.26 -12.16 3.09
CA GLN A 355 13.97 -12.01 2.40
C GLN A 355 13.79 -10.66 1.71
N ILE A 356 14.42 -9.58 2.19
CA ILE A 356 14.17 -8.21 1.69
C ILE A 356 15.33 -7.59 0.91
N PHE A 357 16.55 -8.13 1.08
CA PHE A 357 17.77 -7.74 0.38
C PHE A 357 18.38 -8.88 -0.47
N GLY A 358 18.01 -10.14 -0.22
CA GLY A 358 18.69 -11.30 -0.81
C GLY A 358 19.98 -11.72 -0.10
N LYS A 359 20.45 -10.94 0.89
CA LYS A 359 21.61 -11.25 1.74
C LYS A 359 21.43 -10.73 3.16
N ALA A 360 22.18 -11.27 4.11
CA ALA A 360 22.22 -10.78 5.49
C ALA A 360 23.34 -9.73 5.69
N TYR A 361 23.17 -8.85 6.68
CA TYR A 361 24.14 -7.82 7.03
C TYR A 361 24.50 -7.90 8.51
N SER A 362 25.80 -7.94 8.82
CA SER A 362 26.32 -7.70 10.17
C SER A 362 27.00 -6.34 10.20
N LEU A 363 26.38 -5.38 10.86
CA LEU A 363 26.67 -3.96 10.72
C LEU A 363 27.88 -3.50 11.57
N ARG A 364 28.76 -4.43 11.96
CA ARG A 364 29.92 -4.17 12.85
C ARG A 364 30.95 -3.21 12.24
N THR A 365 31.19 -3.30 10.94
CA THR A 365 32.18 -2.45 10.25
C THR A 365 31.51 -1.30 9.49
N LYS A 366 32.23 -0.20 9.32
CA LYS A 366 31.73 0.96 8.56
C LYS A 366 31.42 0.59 7.10
N ALA A 367 32.26 -0.24 6.48
CA ALA A 367 32.06 -0.69 5.10
C ALA A 367 30.72 -1.44 4.93
N VAL A 368 30.39 -2.35 5.84
CA VAL A 368 29.12 -3.09 5.78
C VAL A 368 27.92 -2.18 6.08
N ARG A 369 28.09 -1.18 6.96
CA ARG A 369 27.04 -0.17 7.19
C ARG A 369 26.76 0.67 5.94
N ASN A 370 27.79 1.07 5.19
CA ASN A 370 27.61 1.79 3.94
C ASN A 370 26.88 0.94 2.89
N ASP A 371 27.29 -0.33 2.69
CA ASP A 371 26.60 -1.27 1.78
C ASP A 371 25.13 -1.50 2.19
N PHE A 372 24.85 -1.55 3.49
CA PHE A 372 23.47 -1.65 4.00
C PHE A 372 22.65 -0.37 3.70
N GLU A 373 23.23 0.80 3.87
CA GLU A 373 22.59 2.08 3.57
C GLU A 373 22.31 2.22 2.06
N GLU A 374 23.29 1.89 1.20
CA GLU A 374 23.16 1.90 -0.26
C GLU A 374 22.10 0.91 -0.77
N ALA A 375 21.95 -0.24 -0.10
CA ALA A 375 20.90 -1.21 -0.39
C ALA A 375 19.50 -0.80 0.09
N GLY A 376 19.34 0.41 0.63
CA GLY A 376 18.06 0.96 1.06
C GLY A 376 17.66 0.57 2.48
N GLY A 377 18.60 0.14 3.33
CA GLY A 377 18.32 -0.33 4.68
C GLY A 377 17.51 0.63 5.53
N HIS A 378 17.88 1.92 5.52
CA HIS A 378 17.13 2.99 6.18
C HIS A 378 16.24 3.81 5.25
N LEU A 379 16.01 3.35 4.00
CA LEU A 379 15.15 4.03 3.02
C LEU A 379 13.79 3.32 2.92
N ASP A 380 13.75 2.10 2.41
CA ASP A 380 12.51 1.38 2.09
C ASP A 380 12.53 -0.12 2.44
N LYS A 381 13.56 -0.57 3.18
CA LYS A 381 13.69 -1.96 3.63
C LYS A 381 13.36 -2.07 5.11
N CYS A 382 14.33 -1.83 6.01
CA CYS A 382 14.06 -1.95 7.44
C CYS A 382 13.03 -0.92 7.94
N THR A 383 12.94 0.26 7.31
CA THR A 383 11.87 1.23 7.54
C THR A 383 10.48 0.61 7.38
N THR A 384 10.27 -0.17 6.33
CA THR A 384 9.01 -0.89 6.10
C THR A 384 8.80 -2.02 7.11
N VAL A 385 9.84 -2.72 7.56
CA VAL A 385 9.71 -3.73 8.63
C VAL A 385 9.21 -3.09 9.93
N ILE A 386 9.73 -1.91 10.30
CA ILE A 386 9.28 -1.19 11.49
C ILE A 386 7.86 -0.65 11.30
N ALA A 387 7.53 -0.15 10.11
CA ALA A 387 6.19 0.31 9.78
C ALA A 387 5.15 -0.82 9.90
N MET A 388 5.43 -2.00 9.36
CA MET A 388 4.55 -3.17 9.47
C MET A 388 4.42 -3.64 10.92
N ALA A 389 5.52 -3.74 11.66
CA ALA A 389 5.48 -4.12 13.07
C ALA A 389 4.61 -3.18 13.91
N SER A 390 4.77 -1.87 13.74
CA SER A 390 3.95 -0.85 14.43
C SER A 390 2.47 -0.96 14.04
N SER A 391 2.18 -1.20 12.76
CA SER A 391 0.81 -1.42 12.26
C SER A 391 0.14 -2.62 12.91
N TRP A 392 0.82 -3.78 12.95
CA TRP A 392 0.31 -4.99 13.58
C TRP A 392 0.13 -4.85 15.09
N VAL A 393 1.07 -4.20 15.78
CA VAL A 393 0.93 -3.96 17.23
C VAL A 393 -0.25 -3.05 17.51
N MET A 394 -0.49 -2.03 16.69
CA MET A 394 -1.67 -1.17 16.84
C MET A 394 -2.97 -1.96 16.65
N GLU A 395 -3.05 -2.80 15.60
CA GLU A 395 -4.19 -3.69 15.37
C GLU A 395 -4.44 -4.60 16.58
N LEU A 396 -3.40 -5.28 17.09
CA LEU A 396 -3.51 -6.17 18.25
C LEU A 396 -3.94 -5.44 19.53
N LEU A 397 -3.44 -4.23 19.78
CA LEU A 397 -3.86 -3.43 20.93
C LEU A 397 -5.34 -3.05 20.86
N MET A 398 -5.85 -2.75 19.66
CA MET A 398 -7.26 -2.43 19.45
C MET A 398 -8.16 -3.67 19.51
N GLU A 399 -7.70 -4.82 18.99
CA GLU A 399 -8.41 -6.10 19.09
C GLU A 399 -8.61 -6.53 20.55
N GLU A 400 -7.59 -6.32 21.37
CA GLU A 400 -7.63 -6.65 22.81
C GLU A 400 -8.32 -5.57 23.67
N GLY A 401 -8.79 -4.48 23.06
CA GLY A 401 -9.53 -3.42 23.75
C GLY A 401 -8.67 -2.50 24.61
N PHE A 402 -7.34 -2.52 24.45
CA PHE A 402 -6.43 -1.58 25.14
C PHE A 402 -6.49 -0.18 24.54
N ILE A 403 -6.83 -0.07 23.26
CA ILE A 403 -7.03 1.17 22.53
C ILE A 403 -8.44 1.16 21.95
N LEU A 404 -9.18 2.25 22.14
CA LEU A 404 -10.55 2.35 21.66
C LEU A 404 -10.59 2.45 20.11
N LYS A 405 -11.63 1.85 19.52
CA LYS A 405 -11.91 1.92 18.09
C LYS A 405 -12.41 3.29 17.68
#